data_AF-A0AAD9KPV8-F1
#
_entry.id   AF-A0AAD9KPV8-F1
#
_cell.length_a   1.000
_cell.length_b   1.000
_cell.length_c   1.000
_cell.angle_alpha   90.00
_cell.angle_beta   90.00
_cell.angle_gamma   90.00
#
_symmetry.space_group_name_H-M   'P 1'
#
loop_
_entity.id
_entity.type
_entity.pdbx_description
1 polymer ?
#
loop_
_entity_poly.entity_id
_entity_poly.type
_entity_poly.pdbx_seq_one_letter_code
_entity_poly.pdbx_strand_id
1 'polypeptide(L)'
;MIDSQMFKEPKLDVSLVTRLLPALLVVMVDDQICVIDAKLIEEPHYGLFLGPQIESMPEYVLSACRDQDVACTLVIYYCMHVMRQKDSGATCRLLRLLANCANDIVYQDTILHQFVSFLAGMADSFSGATFCTAVFDEFFLPNISRESVLRHLLRLLCLVFHRVAPPRMSELMALLAPTPQRSESVHAAFRVLSAKLLSHQSSPVTEPEKLDSPLMRVPAPTPAPI
;
A
#
# COMPACT_ATOMS: atom_id res chain seq x y z
N MET A 1 -43.35 4.44 2.39
CA MET A 1 -43.92 3.11 2.64
C MET A 1 -42.82 2.08 2.47
N ILE A 2 -42.37 1.48 3.56
CA ILE A 2 -41.43 0.34 3.56
C ILE A 2 -42.25 -0.86 4.04
N ASP A 3 -43.10 -1.41 3.17
CA ASP A 3 -44.10 -2.44 3.54
C ASP A 3 -43.65 -3.88 3.31
N SER A 4 -42.34 -4.12 3.17
CA SER A 4 -41.81 -5.48 3.21
C SER A 4 -40.36 -5.50 3.70
N GLN A 5 -40.14 -5.23 4.99
CA GLN A 5 -38.88 -5.62 5.64
C GLN A 5 -38.91 -7.12 5.93
N MET A 6 -38.82 -7.93 4.88
CA MET A 6 -38.45 -9.34 5.00
C MET A 6 -36.92 -9.43 5.10
N PHE A 7 -36.33 -8.83 6.14
CA PHE A 7 -34.93 -9.06 6.45
C PHE A 7 -34.80 -10.47 7.02
N LYS A 8 -34.44 -11.43 6.17
CA LYS A 8 -33.94 -12.74 6.62
C LYS A 8 -32.45 -12.58 6.84
N GLU A 9 -32.06 -12.62 8.10
CA GLU A 9 -30.66 -12.71 8.49
C GLU A 9 -30.03 -13.92 7.77
N PRO A 10 -28.94 -13.73 6.99
CA PRO A 10 -28.27 -14.83 6.34
C PRO A 10 -27.86 -15.85 7.41
N LYS A 11 -28.14 -17.13 7.18
CA LYS A 11 -27.71 -18.17 8.12
C LYS A 11 -26.18 -18.11 8.20
N LEU A 12 -25.66 -17.83 9.39
CA LEU A 12 -24.24 -17.86 9.64
C LEU A 12 -23.74 -19.28 9.46
N ASP A 13 -22.81 -19.49 8.52
CA ASP A 13 -22.19 -20.79 8.36
C ASP A 13 -21.32 -21.09 9.59
N VAL A 14 -21.56 -22.24 10.23
CA VAL A 14 -20.81 -22.73 11.39
C VAL A 14 -19.31 -22.85 11.06
N SER A 15 -18.98 -23.06 9.79
CA SER A 15 -17.60 -23.13 9.30
C SER A 15 -16.82 -21.81 9.47
N LEU A 16 -17.51 -20.66 9.48
CA LEU A 16 -16.89 -19.36 9.77
C LEU A 16 -16.32 -19.36 11.20
N VAL A 17 -17.10 -19.84 12.16
CA VAL A 17 -16.71 -19.82 13.57
C VAL A 17 -15.70 -20.92 13.88
N THR A 18 -15.91 -22.12 13.33
CA THR A 18 -15.14 -23.30 13.71
C THR A 18 -13.85 -23.47 12.91
N ARG A 19 -13.73 -22.86 11.73
CA ARG A 19 -12.55 -23.00 10.86
C ARG A 19 -11.94 -21.67 10.45
N LEU A 20 -12.74 -20.68 10.03
CA LEU A 20 -12.19 -19.41 9.54
C LEU A 20 -11.55 -18.62 10.68
N LEU A 21 -12.29 -18.41 11.77
CA LEU A 21 -11.79 -17.62 12.90
C LEU A 21 -10.51 -18.22 13.50
N PRO A 22 -10.41 -19.54 13.79
CA PRO A 22 -9.16 -20.14 14.24
C PRO A 22 -8.02 -19.97 13.22
N ALA A 23 -8.28 -20.18 11.93
CA ALA A 23 -7.26 -20.03 10.89
C ALA A 23 -6.77 -18.57 10.78
N LEU A 24 -7.68 -17.60 10.88
CA LEU A 24 -7.34 -16.18 10.86
C LEU A 24 -6.57 -15.79 12.12
N LEU A 25 -6.95 -16.32 13.29
CA LEU A 25 -6.24 -16.08 14.55
C LEU A 25 -4.80 -16.60 14.51
N VAL A 26 -4.54 -17.74 13.89
CA VAL A 26 -3.16 -18.23 13.68
C VAL A 26 -2.36 -17.22 12.87
N VAL A 27 -2.90 -16.75 11.73
CA VAL A 27 -2.24 -15.72 10.92
C VAL A 27 -2.01 -14.43 11.71
N MET A 28 -2.97 -14.01 12.53
CA MET A 28 -2.84 -12.83 13.39
C MET A 28 -1.70 -12.97 14.39
N VAL A 29 -1.59 -14.13 15.03
CA VAL A 29 -0.52 -14.41 16.00
C VAL A 29 0.83 -14.42 15.30
N ASP A 30 0.94 -15.08 14.14
CA ASP A 30 2.18 -15.13 13.38
C ASP A 30 2.62 -13.74 12.92
N ASP A 31 1.69 -12.89 12.45
CA ASP A 31 2.00 -11.49 12.10
C ASP A 31 2.51 -10.70 13.32
N GLN A 32 1.92 -10.89 14.51
CA GLN A 32 2.43 -10.25 15.73
C GLN A 32 3.82 -10.76 16.12
N ILE A 33 4.11 -12.05 15.93
CA ILE A 33 5.44 -12.61 16.15
C ILE A 33 6.45 -11.93 15.22
N CYS A 34 6.13 -11.77 13.93
CA CYS A 34 7.01 -11.06 12.99
C CYS A 34 7.25 -9.59 13.39
N VAL A 35 6.22 -8.89 13.88
CA VAL A 35 6.37 -7.50 14.35
C VAL A 35 7.24 -7.40 15.59
N ILE A 36 7.14 -8.36 16.51
CA ILE A 36 7.99 -8.41 17.72
C ILE A 36 9.43 -8.77 17.35
N ASP A 37 9.60 -9.76 16.48
CA ASP A 37 10.91 -10.23 16.02
C ASP A 37 11.68 -9.12 15.29
N ALA A 38 11.01 -8.36 14.42
CA ALA A 38 11.59 -7.20 13.75
C ALA A 38 12.12 -6.14 14.73
N LYS A 39 11.47 -5.97 15.90
CA LYS A 39 11.94 -5.07 16.96
C LYS A 39 13.06 -5.68 17.80
N LEU A 40 13.11 -7.00 17.91
CA LEU A 40 14.11 -7.72 18.70
C LEU A 40 15.45 -7.83 17.96
N ILE A 41 15.43 -7.88 16.63
CA ILE A 41 16.64 -7.89 15.78
C ILE A 41 17.45 -6.58 15.90
N GLU A 42 16.81 -5.47 16.32
CA GLU A 42 17.53 -4.24 16.66
C GLU A 42 18.43 -4.41 17.90
N GLU A 43 18.22 -5.45 18.72
CA GLU A 43 19.05 -5.79 19.88
C GLU A 43 20.09 -6.87 19.52
N PRO A 44 21.40 -6.60 19.67
CA PRO A 44 22.49 -7.40 19.08
C PRO A 44 22.69 -8.80 19.70
N HIS A 45 21.87 -9.21 20.69
CA HIS A 45 22.09 -10.42 21.48
C HIS A 45 21.08 -11.56 21.21
N TYR A 46 20.02 -11.31 20.42
CA TYR A 46 18.90 -12.27 20.27
C TYR A 46 18.65 -12.73 18.82
N GLY A 47 19.59 -12.52 17.89
CA GLY A 47 19.46 -12.80 16.46
C GLY A 47 19.42 -14.28 16.05
N LEU A 48 18.74 -15.14 16.81
CA LEU A 48 18.58 -16.58 16.52
C LEU A 48 17.13 -17.05 16.46
N PHE A 49 16.14 -16.15 16.54
CA PHE A 49 14.76 -16.53 16.27
C PHE A 49 14.50 -16.40 14.77
N LEU A 50 14.60 -17.52 14.06
CA LEU A 50 14.03 -17.68 12.72
C LEU A 50 12.50 -17.67 12.89
N GLY A 51 11.91 -16.49 12.99
CA GLY A 51 10.46 -16.33 13.06
C GLY A 51 9.76 -17.08 11.92
N PRO A 52 8.53 -17.59 12.13
CA PRO A 52 7.82 -18.34 11.11
C PRO A 52 7.68 -17.47 9.86
N GLN A 53 8.36 -17.85 8.78
CA GLN A 53 8.10 -17.28 7.48
C GLN A 53 6.69 -17.72 7.10
N ILE A 54 5.69 -16.83 7.27
CA ILE A 54 4.35 -17.03 6.72
C ILE A 54 4.49 -16.99 5.20
N GLU A 55 4.90 -18.11 4.63
CA GLU A 55 5.18 -18.23 3.20
C GLU A 55 3.87 -18.31 2.41
N SER A 56 2.77 -18.76 3.04
CA SER A 56 1.47 -18.86 2.42
C SER A 56 0.31 -18.67 3.41
N MET A 57 -0.77 -18.05 2.91
CA MET A 57 -2.03 -17.95 3.66
C MET A 57 -2.67 -19.34 3.78
N PRO A 58 -3.29 -19.70 4.92
CA PRO A 58 -3.97 -20.97 5.06
C PRO A 58 -5.03 -21.18 3.96
N GLU A 59 -5.04 -22.36 3.35
CA GLU A 59 -5.91 -22.70 2.21
C GLU A 59 -7.40 -22.51 2.53
N TYR A 60 -7.78 -22.71 3.79
CA TYR A 60 -9.14 -22.47 4.24
C TYR A 60 -9.54 -20.98 4.17
N VAL A 61 -8.63 -20.06 4.49
CA VAL A 61 -8.90 -18.62 4.37
C VAL A 61 -9.03 -18.24 2.90
N LEU A 62 -8.19 -18.81 2.03
CA LEU A 62 -8.24 -18.60 0.58
C LEU A 62 -9.60 -19.03 -0.01
N SER A 63 -10.05 -20.23 0.33
CA SER A 63 -11.34 -20.78 -0.15
C SER A 63 -12.53 -20.03 0.45
N ALA A 64 -12.54 -19.79 1.76
CA ALA A 64 -13.63 -19.09 2.43
C ALA A 64 -13.82 -17.66 1.89
N CYS A 65 -12.75 -16.91 1.59
CA CYS A 65 -12.86 -15.57 1.01
C CYS A 65 -13.39 -15.56 -0.43
N ARG A 66 -13.31 -16.66 -1.17
CA ARG A 66 -13.91 -16.80 -2.50
C ARG A 66 -15.39 -17.15 -2.40
N ASP A 67 -15.75 -17.98 -1.44
CA ASP A 67 -17.09 -18.56 -1.34
C ASP A 67 -18.05 -17.76 -0.45
N GLN A 68 -17.53 -16.97 0.51
CA GLN A 68 -18.33 -16.34 1.56
C GLN A 68 -18.02 -14.84 1.72
N ASP A 69 -19.04 -14.00 1.54
CA ASP A 69 -18.96 -12.55 1.70
C ASP A 69 -18.55 -12.12 3.11
N VAL A 70 -19.06 -12.83 4.13
CA VAL A 70 -18.73 -12.56 5.54
C VAL A 70 -17.25 -12.84 5.81
N ALA A 71 -16.70 -13.92 5.24
CA ALA A 71 -15.28 -14.24 5.37
C ALA A 71 -14.41 -13.17 4.73
N CYS A 72 -14.74 -12.77 3.50
CA CYS A 72 -14.07 -11.68 2.79
C CYS A 72 -14.11 -10.37 3.60
N THR A 73 -15.28 -10.03 4.17
CA THR A 73 -15.47 -8.85 5.00
C THR A 73 -14.57 -8.86 6.25
N LEU A 74 -14.49 -9.99 6.96
CA LEU A 74 -13.59 -10.13 8.11
C LEU A 74 -12.12 -9.94 7.71
N VAL A 75 -11.70 -10.50 6.57
CA VAL A 75 -10.33 -10.34 6.07
C VAL A 75 -10.06 -8.91 5.61
N ILE A 76 -11.04 -8.20 5.05
CA ILE A 76 -10.92 -6.76 4.73
C ILE A 76 -10.63 -5.96 6.00
N TYR A 77 -11.39 -6.18 7.07
CA TYR A 77 -11.16 -5.49 8.34
C TYR A 77 -9.82 -5.85 8.97
N TYR A 78 -9.40 -7.12 8.85
CA TYR A 78 -8.07 -7.51 9.28
C TYR A 78 -6.97 -6.81 8.48
N CYS A 79 -7.13 -6.72 7.16
CA CYS A 79 -6.21 -5.99 6.29
C CYS A 79 -6.09 -4.51 6.70
N MET A 80 -7.20 -3.84 7.00
CA MET A 80 -7.18 -2.47 7.53
C MET A 80 -6.47 -2.36 8.88
N HIS A 81 -6.63 -3.36 9.75
CA HIS A 81 -5.93 -3.41 11.03
C HIS A 81 -4.40 -3.50 10.82
N VAL A 82 -3.95 -4.39 9.95
CA VAL A 82 -2.53 -4.55 9.61
C VAL A 82 -1.95 -3.28 8.98
N MET A 83 -2.67 -2.65 8.04
CA MET A 83 -2.25 -1.38 7.44
C MET A 83 -2.12 -0.27 8.50
N ARG A 84 -3.00 -0.24 9.51
CA ARG A 84 -2.91 0.71 10.63
C ARG A 84 -1.63 0.51 11.45
N GLN A 85 -1.15 -0.73 11.58
CA GLN A 85 0.12 -1.04 12.24
C GLN A 85 1.36 -0.78 11.35
N LYS A 86 1.14 -0.38 10.09
CA LYS A 86 2.18 -0.12 9.08
C LYS A 86 3.08 -1.32 8.77
N ASP A 87 2.57 -2.53 8.94
CA ASP A 87 3.27 -3.74 8.50
C ASP A 87 3.11 -3.91 6.99
N SER A 88 4.17 -3.57 6.25
CA SER A 88 4.19 -3.64 4.79
C SER A 88 4.15 -5.08 4.27
N GLY A 89 4.73 -6.04 4.97
CA GLY A 89 4.78 -7.44 4.56
C GLY A 89 3.41 -8.10 4.63
N ALA A 90 2.76 -8.01 5.79
CA ALA A 90 1.40 -8.55 5.96
C ALA A 90 0.38 -7.80 5.09
N THR A 91 0.55 -6.48 4.90
CA THR A 91 -0.29 -5.71 3.97
C THR A 91 -0.19 -6.23 2.54
N CYS A 92 1.02 -6.48 2.03
CA CYS A 92 1.21 -7.03 0.68
C CYS A 92 0.51 -8.39 0.52
N ARG A 93 0.70 -9.28 1.51
CA ARG A 93 0.12 -10.63 1.48
C ARG A 93 -1.41 -10.58 1.49
N LEU A 94 -2.00 -9.74 2.33
CA LEU A 94 -3.46 -9.59 2.43
C LEU A 94 -4.06 -8.88 1.21
N LEU A 95 -3.40 -7.88 0.64
CA LEU A 95 -3.87 -7.23 -0.59
C LEU A 95 -3.88 -8.20 -1.78
N ARG A 96 -2.83 -9.02 -1.93
CA ARG A 96 -2.78 -10.09 -2.94
C ARG A 96 -3.91 -11.10 -2.76
N LEU A 97 -4.20 -11.47 -1.51
CA LEU A 97 -5.33 -12.35 -1.21
C LEU A 97 -6.65 -11.72 -1.64
N LEU A 98 -6.89 -10.47 -1.23
CA LEU A 98 -8.13 -9.76 -1.52
C LEU A 98 -8.33 -9.49 -3.02
N ALA A 99 -7.25 -9.26 -3.77
CA ALA A 99 -7.29 -9.13 -5.23
C ALA A 99 -7.78 -10.41 -5.95
N ASN A 100 -7.56 -11.57 -5.33
CA ASN A 100 -7.96 -12.88 -5.85
C ASN A 100 -9.32 -13.36 -5.33
N CYS A 101 -10.04 -12.53 -4.57
CA CYS A 101 -11.38 -12.84 -4.10
C CYS A 101 -12.39 -12.61 -5.22
N ALA A 102 -13.37 -13.51 -5.37
CA ALA A 102 -14.40 -13.41 -6.40
C ALA A 102 -15.38 -12.25 -6.15
N ASN A 103 -15.41 -11.73 -4.92
CA ASN A 103 -16.45 -10.81 -4.47
C ASN A 103 -16.00 -9.36 -4.62
N ASP A 104 -16.85 -8.56 -5.26
CA ASP A 104 -16.61 -7.15 -5.55
C ASP A 104 -16.67 -6.22 -4.33
N ILE A 105 -16.88 -6.79 -3.14
CA ILE A 105 -17.01 -6.07 -1.86
C ILE A 105 -15.76 -5.23 -1.58
N VAL A 106 -14.58 -5.76 -1.90
CA VAL A 106 -13.28 -5.09 -1.70
C VAL A 106 -13.19 -3.78 -2.50
N TYR A 107 -13.89 -3.71 -3.64
CA TYR A 107 -13.87 -2.57 -4.55
C TYR A 107 -15.05 -1.60 -4.35
N GLN A 108 -15.80 -1.74 -3.25
CA GLN A 108 -16.81 -0.77 -2.84
C GLN A 108 -16.14 0.56 -2.44
N ASP A 109 -16.81 1.67 -2.77
CA ASP A 109 -16.27 3.03 -2.60
C ASP A 109 -15.82 3.30 -1.15
N THR A 110 -16.61 2.87 -0.16
CA THR A 110 -16.29 3.02 1.28
C THR A 110 -15.02 2.28 1.68
N ILE A 111 -14.85 1.03 1.21
CA ILE A 111 -13.69 0.20 1.52
C ILE A 111 -12.44 0.76 0.83
N LEU A 112 -12.55 1.11 -0.46
CA LEU A 112 -11.46 1.72 -1.21
C LEU A 112 -11.02 3.05 -0.60
N HIS A 113 -11.95 3.88 -0.13
CA HIS A 113 -11.63 5.14 0.52
C HIS A 113 -10.82 4.93 1.80
N GLN A 114 -11.20 3.94 2.61
CA GLN A 114 -10.46 3.54 3.81
C GLN A 114 -9.08 2.99 3.46
N PHE A 115 -8.99 2.12 2.44
CA PHE A 115 -7.71 1.57 1.97
C PHE A 115 -6.77 2.67 1.50
N VAL A 116 -7.23 3.61 0.68
CA VAL A 116 -6.41 4.76 0.24
C VAL A 116 -5.90 5.56 1.44
N SER A 117 -6.75 5.78 2.44
CA SER A 117 -6.38 6.53 3.64
C SER A 117 -5.30 5.82 4.47
N PHE A 118 -5.42 4.51 4.68
CA PHE A 118 -4.41 3.74 5.41
C PHE A 118 -3.12 3.57 4.61
N LEU A 119 -3.21 3.29 3.30
CA LEU A 119 -2.05 3.19 2.41
C LEU A 119 -1.27 4.51 2.34
N ALA A 120 -1.96 5.65 2.30
CA ALA A 120 -1.30 6.95 2.37
C ALA A 120 -0.53 7.16 3.69
N GLY A 121 -1.01 6.59 4.80
CA GLY A 121 -0.30 6.56 6.09
C GLY A 121 0.96 5.69 6.11
N MET A 122 1.12 4.82 5.10
CA MET A 122 2.28 3.97 4.86
C MET A 122 3.13 4.48 3.68
N ALA A 123 3.13 5.80 3.42
CA ALA A 123 3.84 6.40 2.28
C ALA A 123 5.30 5.93 2.15
N ASP A 124 6.02 5.76 3.26
CA ASP A 124 7.42 5.34 3.26
C ASP A 124 7.63 3.94 2.67
N SER A 125 6.64 3.04 2.78
CA SER A 125 6.68 1.69 2.20
C SER A 125 6.66 1.70 0.67
N PHE A 126 6.18 2.77 0.03
CA PHE A 126 6.18 2.91 -1.44
C PHE A 126 7.58 3.12 -2.04
N SER A 127 8.60 3.33 -1.21
CA SER A 127 10.01 3.25 -1.68
C SER A 127 10.39 1.83 -2.10
N GLY A 128 9.74 0.80 -1.55
CA GLY A 128 9.99 -0.61 -1.86
C GLY A 128 9.25 -1.06 -3.12
N ALA A 129 9.97 -1.72 -4.03
CA ALA A 129 9.41 -2.27 -5.26
C ALA A 129 8.31 -3.31 -4.98
N THR A 130 8.55 -4.24 -4.05
CA THR A 130 7.59 -5.29 -3.67
C THR A 130 6.24 -4.72 -3.22
N PHE A 131 6.27 -3.64 -2.42
CA PHE A 131 5.05 -2.99 -1.95
C PHE A 131 4.31 -2.27 -3.07
N CYS A 132 5.05 -1.57 -3.95
CA CYS A 132 4.47 -0.97 -5.15
C CYS A 132 3.81 -2.01 -6.06
N THR A 133 4.44 -3.17 -6.26
CA THR A 133 3.86 -4.25 -7.07
C THR A 133 2.58 -4.79 -6.45
N ALA A 134 2.58 -5.06 -5.14
CA ALA A 134 1.39 -5.57 -4.46
C ALA A 134 0.21 -4.58 -4.51
N VAL A 135 0.48 -3.30 -4.30
CA VAL A 135 -0.58 -2.27 -4.30
C VAL A 135 -1.02 -1.97 -5.74
N PHE A 136 -0.10 -1.65 -6.65
CA PHE A 136 -0.47 -1.17 -7.97
C PHE A 136 -0.78 -2.31 -8.94
N ASP A 137 0.15 -3.23 -9.16
CA ASP A 137 0.04 -4.25 -10.21
C ASP A 137 -0.93 -5.36 -9.87
N GLU A 138 -0.97 -5.77 -8.60
CA GLU A 138 -1.77 -6.93 -8.19
C GLU A 138 -3.15 -6.53 -7.67
N PHE A 139 -3.28 -5.37 -7.02
CA PHE A 139 -4.56 -4.97 -6.41
C PHE A 139 -5.37 -3.96 -7.25
N PHE A 140 -4.79 -2.81 -7.63
CA PHE A 140 -5.53 -1.74 -8.30
C PHE A 140 -5.61 -1.90 -9.83
N LEU A 141 -4.49 -2.10 -10.52
CA LEU A 141 -4.41 -2.10 -11.99
C LEU A 141 -5.29 -3.18 -12.67
N PRO A 142 -5.40 -4.42 -12.15
CA PRO A 142 -6.26 -5.44 -12.76
C PRO A 142 -7.73 -5.03 -12.80
N ASN A 143 -8.15 -4.13 -11.89
CA ASN A 143 -9.53 -3.68 -11.73
C ASN A 143 -9.74 -2.21 -12.16
N ILE A 144 -8.80 -1.64 -12.94
CA ILE A 144 -8.83 -0.24 -13.39
C ILE A 144 -10.01 0.11 -14.31
N SER A 145 -10.64 -0.89 -14.93
CA SER A 145 -11.86 -0.70 -15.73
C SER A 145 -13.01 -0.11 -14.91
N ARG A 146 -12.98 -0.29 -13.58
CA ARG A 146 -13.94 0.31 -12.65
C ARG A 146 -13.54 1.74 -12.33
N GLU A 147 -14.43 2.69 -12.62
CA GLU A 147 -14.14 4.11 -12.36
C GLU A 147 -13.86 4.41 -10.88
N SER A 148 -14.52 3.70 -9.95
CA SER A 148 -14.27 3.86 -8.51
C SER A 148 -12.82 3.52 -8.15
N VAL A 149 -12.31 2.39 -8.65
CA VAL A 149 -10.94 1.91 -8.44
C VAL A 149 -9.94 2.90 -9.01
N LEU A 150 -10.15 3.33 -10.25
CA LEU A 150 -9.29 4.31 -10.92
C LEU A 150 -9.25 5.65 -10.16
N ARG A 151 -10.41 6.17 -9.72
CA ARG A 151 -10.49 7.41 -8.95
C ARG A 151 -9.71 7.30 -7.63
N HIS A 152 -9.83 6.17 -6.94
CA HIS A 152 -9.13 5.92 -5.68
C HIS A 152 -7.62 5.75 -5.88
N LEU A 153 -7.19 5.08 -6.95
CA LEU A 153 -5.78 4.98 -7.32
C LEU A 153 -5.18 6.36 -7.62
N LEU A 154 -5.85 7.19 -8.41
CA LEU A 154 -5.39 8.56 -8.70
C LEU A 154 -5.26 9.41 -7.43
N ARG A 155 -6.20 9.28 -6.49
CA ARG A 155 -6.14 9.95 -5.19
C ARG A 155 -4.97 9.43 -4.35
N LEU A 156 -4.74 8.13 -4.30
CA LEU A 156 -3.60 7.53 -3.60
C LEU A 156 -2.28 8.06 -4.16
N LEU A 157 -2.11 8.04 -5.49
CA LEU A 157 -0.91 8.57 -6.15
C LEU A 157 -0.68 10.05 -5.84
N CYS A 158 -1.73 10.87 -5.76
CA CYS A 158 -1.61 12.27 -5.34
C CYS A 158 -1.03 12.46 -3.93
N LEU A 159 -1.09 11.43 -3.08
CA LEU A 159 -0.58 11.45 -1.71
C LEU A 159 0.82 10.83 -1.62
N VAL A 160 1.10 9.78 -2.40
CA VAL A 160 2.35 9.00 -2.27
C VAL A 160 3.38 9.24 -3.37
N PHE A 161 3.10 10.09 -4.37
CA PHE A 161 3.96 10.24 -5.56
C PHE A 161 5.42 10.56 -5.26
N HIS A 162 5.70 11.28 -4.17
CA HIS A 162 7.05 11.67 -3.74
C HIS A 162 7.87 10.50 -3.17
N ARG A 163 7.24 9.36 -2.86
CA ARG A 163 7.90 8.15 -2.36
C ARG A 163 8.02 7.05 -3.42
N VAL A 164 7.27 7.15 -4.50
CA VAL A 164 7.32 6.20 -5.62
C VAL A 164 8.51 6.52 -6.51
N ALA A 165 9.23 5.50 -6.96
CA ALA A 165 10.35 5.68 -7.87
C ALA A 165 9.92 6.44 -9.15
N PRO A 166 10.67 7.47 -9.60
CA PRO A 166 10.33 8.25 -10.80
C PRO A 166 10.02 7.44 -12.06
N PRO A 167 10.79 6.40 -12.45
CA PRO A 167 10.45 5.60 -13.63
C PRO A 167 9.10 4.90 -13.46
N ARG A 168 8.83 4.38 -12.26
CA ARG A 168 7.57 3.71 -11.94
C ARG A 168 6.38 4.68 -12.00
N MET A 169 6.56 5.92 -11.53
CA MET A 169 5.54 6.95 -11.65
C MET A 169 5.25 7.29 -13.12
N SER A 170 6.27 7.35 -13.98
CA SER A 170 6.04 7.61 -15.42
C SER A 170 5.26 6.48 -16.11
N GLU A 171 5.55 5.21 -15.78
CA GLU A 171 4.78 4.06 -16.26
C GLU A 171 3.30 4.14 -15.84
N LEU A 172 3.06 4.44 -14.55
CA LEU A 172 1.70 4.61 -14.02
C LEU A 172 0.98 5.77 -14.73
N MET A 173 1.63 6.91 -14.94
CA MET A 173 1.01 8.03 -15.65
C MET A 173 0.62 7.68 -17.09
N ALA A 174 1.41 6.87 -17.78
CA ALA A 174 1.08 6.38 -19.11
C ALA A 174 -0.12 5.43 -19.10
N LEU A 175 -0.16 4.49 -18.16
CA LEU A 175 -1.27 3.53 -17.99
C LEU A 175 -2.58 4.20 -17.57
N LEU A 176 -2.50 5.23 -16.73
CA LEU A 176 -3.65 5.94 -16.18
C LEU A 176 -4.15 7.07 -17.09
N ALA A 177 -3.54 7.29 -18.25
CA ALA A 177 -3.89 8.37 -19.17
C ALA A 177 -5.40 8.43 -19.45
N PRO A 178 -6.00 9.63 -19.45
CA PRO A 178 -7.44 9.79 -19.61
C PRO A 178 -7.89 9.36 -21.01
N THR A 179 -8.87 8.48 -21.06
CA THR A 179 -9.58 8.11 -22.30
C THR A 179 -10.88 8.91 -22.43
N PRO A 180 -11.36 9.16 -23.65
CA PRO A 180 -12.57 9.97 -23.90
C PRO A 180 -13.86 9.37 -23.31
N GLN A 181 -13.84 8.09 -22.94
CA GLN A 181 -14.97 7.37 -22.36
C GLN A 181 -15.08 7.53 -20.82
N ARG A 182 -14.06 8.07 -20.15
CA ARG A 182 -14.01 8.19 -18.69
C ARG A 182 -14.73 9.45 -18.21
N SER A 183 -15.30 9.39 -17.01
CA SER A 183 -15.97 10.54 -16.41
C SER A 183 -15.05 11.73 -16.16
N GLU A 184 -15.64 12.93 -16.18
CA GLU A 184 -14.94 14.19 -15.92
C GLU A 184 -14.23 14.19 -14.55
N SER A 185 -14.80 13.50 -13.57
CA SER A 185 -14.21 13.36 -12.23
C SER A 185 -12.82 12.71 -12.27
N VAL A 186 -12.63 11.71 -13.14
CA VAL A 186 -11.36 11.01 -13.34
C VAL A 186 -10.38 11.89 -14.09
N HIS A 187 -10.85 12.61 -15.12
CA HIS A 187 -10.02 13.57 -15.86
C HIS A 187 -9.54 14.72 -14.98
N ALA A 188 -10.38 15.22 -14.07
CA ALA A 188 -10.02 16.24 -13.10
C ALA A 188 -8.96 15.70 -12.11
N ALA A 189 -9.16 14.50 -11.57
CA ALA A 189 -8.19 13.87 -10.67
C ALA A 189 -6.83 13.63 -11.34
N PHE A 190 -6.82 13.17 -12.60
CA PHE A 190 -5.59 13.00 -13.39
C PHE A 190 -4.88 14.34 -13.63
N ARG A 191 -5.62 15.41 -13.99
CA ARG A 191 -5.04 16.76 -14.15
C ARG A 191 -4.38 17.26 -12.87
N VAL A 192 -5.01 17.05 -11.70
CA VAL A 192 -4.44 17.42 -10.40
C VAL A 192 -3.14 16.64 -10.14
N LEU A 193 -3.11 15.34 -10.42
CA LEU A 193 -1.90 14.51 -10.27
C LEU A 193 -0.77 15.02 -11.19
N SER A 194 -1.05 15.26 -12.47
CA SER A 194 -0.08 15.79 -13.43
C SER A 194 0.49 17.14 -12.99
N ALA A 195 -0.37 18.06 -12.52
CA ALA A 195 0.07 19.36 -12.03
C ALA A 195 0.98 19.23 -10.80
N LYS A 196 0.66 18.32 -9.87
CA LYS A 196 1.51 18.04 -8.69
C LYS A 196 2.87 17.49 -9.09
N LEU A 197 2.93 16.55 -10.03
CA LEU A 197 4.19 15.98 -10.52
C LEU A 197 5.09 17.05 -11.15
N LEU A 198 4.52 17.94 -11.96
CA LEU A 198 5.25 19.06 -12.56
C LEU A 198 5.80 20.02 -11.49
N SER A 199 4.99 20.36 -10.49
CA SER A 199 5.41 21.23 -9.38
C SER A 199 6.51 20.64 -8.50
N HIS A 200 6.56 19.31 -8.39
CA HIS A 200 7.57 18.62 -7.59
C HIS A 200 8.93 18.55 -8.29
N GLN A 201 8.95 18.49 -9.62
CA GLN A 201 10.18 18.53 -10.41
C GLN A 201 10.79 19.94 -10.48
N SER A 202 10.00 21.00 -10.25
CA SER A 202 10.42 22.39 -10.41
C SER A 202 11.02 23.03 -9.15
N SER A 203 11.64 22.27 -8.25
CA SER A 203 12.49 22.89 -7.23
C SER A 203 13.88 23.08 -7.84
N PRO A 204 14.31 24.32 -8.15
CA PRO A 204 15.66 24.53 -8.64
C PRO A 204 16.62 24.04 -7.56
N VAL A 205 17.57 23.21 -7.97
CA VAL A 205 18.82 23.07 -7.23
C VAL A 205 19.32 24.49 -7.07
N THR A 206 19.22 25.04 -5.85
CA THR A 206 20.01 26.20 -5.51
C THR A 206 21.43 25.68 -5.61
N GLU A 207 22.11 25.99 -6.71
CA GLU A 207 23.55 25.79 -6.81
C GLU A 207 24.12 26.30 -5.48
N PRO A 208 24.90 25.49 -4.74
CA PRO A 208 25.48 25.97 -3.50
C PRO A 208 26.21 27.24 -3.86
N GLU A 209 25.72 28.36 -3.30
CA GLU A 209 26.31 29.67 -3.47
C GLU A 209 27.80 29.47 -3.20
N LYS A 210 28.63 29.66 -4.24
CA LYS A 210 30.08 29.59 -4.07
C LYS A 210 30.41 30.73 -3.11
N LEU A 211 30.50 30.38 -1.83
CA LEU A 211 31.18 31.16 -0.83
C LEU A 211 32.62 31.28 -1.32
N ASP A 212 32.89 32.32 -2.10
CA ASP A 212 34.23 32.83 -2.36
C ASP A 212 34.77 33.35 -1.03
N SER A 213 35.14 32.40 -0.17
CA SER A 213 35.79 32.67 1.09
C SER A 213 37.20 33.17 0.78
N PRO A 214 37.56 34.43 1.11
CA PRO A 214 38.84 35.02 0.72
C PRO A 214 40.05 34.41 1.45
N LEU A 215 39.85 33.38 2.27
CA LEU A 215 40.86 32.77 3.13
C LEU A 215 41.65 31.62 2.48
N MET A 216 41.34 31.22 1.24
CA MET A 216 42.05 30.14 0.53
C MET A 216 43.27 30.61 -0.29
N ARG A 217 43.72 31.85 -0.14
CA ARG A 217 45.02 32.31 -0.67
C ARG A 217 46.03 32.51 0.44
N VAL A 218 46.41 31.42 1.10
CA VAL A 218 47.67 31.38 1.85
C VAL A 218 48.62 30.47 1.08
N PRO A 219 49.65 31.02 0.42
CA PRO A 219 50.70 30.21 -0.18
C PRO A 219 51.39 29.40 0.92
N ALA A 220 51.48 28.09 0.74
CA ALA A 220 52.27 27.23 1.62
C ALA A 220 53.75 27.70 1.61
N PRO A 221 54.44 27.78 2.77
CA PRO A 221 55.84 28.17 2.79
C PRO A 221 56.69 27.09 2.10
N THR A 222 57.52 27.52 1.16
CA THR A 222 58.55 26.69 0.51
C THR A 222 59.51 26.11 1.57
N PRO A 223 59.84 24.81 1.54
CA PRO A 223 60.88 24.27 2.42
C PRO A 223 62.23 24.90 2.06
N ALA A 224 62.92 25.44 3.07
CA ALA A 224 64.27 25.95 2.91
C ALA A 224 65.25 24.78 2.62
N PRO A 225 66.22 24.94 1.71
CA PRO A 225 67.29 23.98 1.54
C PRO A 225 68.34 24.19 2.63
N ILE A 226 68.71 23.12 3.33
CA ILE A 226 70.07 22.62 3.63
C ILE A 226 69.90 21.31 4.41
#